data_AF-A0A4U5QAX7-F1
#
_entry.id   AF-A0A4U5QAX7-F1
#
_cell.length_a   1.000
_cell.length_b   1.000
_cell.length_c   1.000
_cell.angle_alpha   90.00
_cell.angle_beta   90.00
_cell.angle_gamma   90.00
#
_symmetry.space_group_name_H-M   'P 1'
#
loop_
_entity.id
_entity.type
_entity.pdbx_description
1 polymer ?
#
loop_
_entity_poly.entity_id
_entity_poly.type
_entity_poly.pdbx_seq_one_letter_code
_entity_poly.pdbx_strand_id
1 'polypeptide(L)'
;MIPLYILNISPPIWLPYKSSESRKCDIFRGTWISYHNMPYYNNATCREIFDQQNCMKFGRPDTDFMKWKWKPDKCELPRFEAEQFLELVRGKSMAFVGDSLGRNQMQSLQCLLARVVYPEDIISYTEDKRFKRWFYVNYNFTLASSWAPHLVRTIDTDPNGPTNDRLLNLYLDEADDAWAAQIETYDYVIISAGRWFYGPQVFYENGKVVGCHRCLKNTIKNLTMFYGYRKAFRTSFNTLLSLARFSGVTFLRTLSPAHFENGEWNKGGNCVRTQPVSNGEMKLEGGDLELYLTQVKEFRRAKREGKRRGLDFRLLDISAAMVVRPDGHPNHYGHWPHQNVTIADCVHWCLPGPIDTWNELLLQMLKRERH
;
A
#
# COMPACT_ATOMS: atom_id res chain seq x y z
N MET A 1 44.79 -46.54 -9.37
CA MET A 1 43.90 -45.93 -10.39
C MET A 1 42.49 -46.47 -10.17
N ILE A 2 41.66 -45.70 -9.45
CA ILE A 2 40.21 -45.93 -9.28
C ILE A 2 39.58 -44.53 -9.37
N PRO A 3 38.60 -44.26 -10.25
CA PRO A 3 38.08 -42.91 -10.45
C PRO A 3 37.06 -42.55 -9.38
N LEU A 4 37.18 -41.35 -8.81
CA LEU A 4 36.16 -40.75 -7.96
C LEU A 4 34.97 -40.30 -8.82
N TYR A 5 33.78 -40.84 -8.52
CA TYR A 5 32.51 -40.29 -8.98
C TYR A 5 32.22 -38.98 -8.24
N ILE A 6 32.15 -37.87 -8.96
CA ILE A 6 31.63 -36.60 -8.46
C ILE A 6 30.11 -36.62 -8.63
N LEU A 7 29.40 -36.57 -7.51
CA LEU A 7 27.95 -36.36 -7.45
C LEU A 7 27.60 -34.96 -7.96
N ASN A 8 26.81 -34.89 -9.04
CA ASN A 8 26.21 -33.66 -9.54
C ASN A 8 25.09 -33.21 -8.58
N ILE A 9 25.45 -32.39 -7.60
CA ILE A 9 24.48 -31.69 -6.74
C ILE A 9 24.07 -30.41 -7.46
N SER A 10 22.80 -30.32 -7.86
CA SER A 10 22.21 -29.07 -8.36
C SER A 10 22.21 -28.02 -7.24
N PRO A 11 22.58 -26.75 -7.51
CA PRO A 11 22.63 -25.73 -6.49
C PRO A 11 21.22 -25.31 -6.00
N PRO A 12 21.07 -24.90 -4.73
CA PRO A 12 19.80 -24.44 -4.18
C PRO A 12 19.32 -23.12 -4.83
N ILE A 13 18.00 -22.97 -4.97
CA ILE A 13 17.26 -21.90 -5.71
C ILE A 13 17.31 -20.51 -5.02
N TRP A 14 18.38 -20.20 -4.29
CA TRP A 14 18.56 -18.91 -3.62
C TRP A 14 19.89 -18.26 -4.00
N LEU A 15 19.95 -17.66 -5.20
CA LEU A 15 20.96 -16.64 -5.50
C LEU A 15 20.30 -15.44 -6.24
N PRO A 16 20.53 -14.20 -5.77
CA PRO A 16 20.07 -13.01 -6.46
C PRO A 16 20.90 -12.77 -7.73
N TYR A 17 20.22 -12.52 -8.83
CA TYR A 17 20.80 -12.13 -10.12
C TYR A 17 21.67 -10.87 -9.97
N LYS A 18 22.98 -10.99 -10.24
CA LYS A 18 23.86 -9.84 -10.50
C LYS A 18 23.71 -9.43 -11.96
N SER A 19 22.94 -8.38 -12.24
CA SER A 19 23.08 -7.66 -13.51
C SER A 19 24.31 -6.77 -13.45
N SER A 20 25.33 -7.04 -14.26
CA SER A 20 26.45 -6.13 -14.46
C SER A 20 26.07 -5.01 -15.45
N GLU A 21 25.41 -3.99 -14.94
CA GLU A 21 25.26 -2.68 -15.59
C GLU A 21 25.37 -1.63 -14.47
N SER A 22 26.23 -0.61 -14.65
CA SER A 22 26.50 0.54 -13.76
C SER A 22 25.66 0.58 -12.48
N ARG A 23 26.24 0.30 -11.29
CA ARG A 23 25.55 0.13 -9.98
C ARG A 23 24.27 0.98 -9.82
N LYS A 24 23.13 0.51 -10.36
CA LYS A 24 21.85 1.22 -10.32
C LYS A 24 21.42 1.25 -8.85
N CYS A 25 21.18 2.43 -8.29
CA CYS A 25 20.74 2.52 -6.90
C CYS A 25 19.33 1.96 -6.75
N ASP A 26 19.21 0.92 -5.93
CA ASP A 26 17.95 0.40 -5.45
C ASP A 26 17.50 1.25 -4.25
N ILE A 27 16.57 2.16 -4.48
CA ILE A 27 16.06 3.08 -3.46
C ILE A 27 15.18 2.39 -2.40
N PHE A 28 14.82 1.12 -2.62
CA PHE A 28 13.98 0.33 -1.72
C PHE A 28 14.80 -0.55 -0.76
N ARG A 29 16.14 -0.52 -0.86
CA ARG A 29 17.07 -1.26 0.00
C ARG A 29 17.97 -0.29 0.74
N GLY A 30 17.95 -0.37 2.06
CA GLY A 30 18.53 0.65 2.91
C GLY A 30 18.28 0.39 4.39
N THR A 31 18.50 1.43 5.17
CA THR A 31 18.27 1.45 6.62
C THR A 31 17.65 2.77 7.04
N TRP A 32 16.95 2.77 8.18
CA TRP A 32 16.48 4.00 8.80
C TRP A 32 17.60 4.64 9.60
N ILE A 33 17.77 5.95 9.41
CA ILE A 33 18.73 6.77 10.16
C ILE A 33 17.97 7.89 10.88
N SER A 34 18.45 8.27 12.06
CA SER A 34 17.92 9.44 12.75
C SER A 34 18.18 10.70 11.93
N TYR A 35 17.20 11.59 11.88
CA TYR A 35 17.23 12.80 11.07
C TYR A 35 16.41 13.93 11.71
N HIS A 36 17.09 14.98 12.18
CA HIS A 36 16.49 16.04 13.00
C HIS A 36 15.63 17.04 12.23
N ASN A 37 15.73 17.12 10.90
CA ASN A 37 14.98 18.11 10.11
C ASN A 37 13.57 17.62 9.72
N MET A 38 12.98 16.71 10.49
CA MET A 38 11.63 16.15 10.32
C MET A 38 10.76 16.51 11.54
N PRO A 39 9.41 16.51 11.41
CA PRO A 39 8.60 16.18 10.24
C PRO A 39 8.47 17.32 9.21
N TYR A 40 7.86 17.04 8.05
CA TYR A 40 7.59 18.04 6.99
C TYR A 40 6.43 19.00 7.32
N TYR A 41 5.47 18.51 8.10
CA TYR A 41 4.25 19.20 8.51
C TYR A 41 3.87 18.72 9.92
N ASN A 42 2.86 19.33 10.53
CA ASN A 42 2.28 18.87 11.78
C ASN A 42 0.74 18.93 11.70
N ASN A 43 0.08 18.55 12.79
CA ASN A 43 -1.37 18.55 12.92
C ASN A 43 -2.03 19.94 12.84
N ALA A 44 -1.27 21.02 13.04
CA ALA A 44 -1.76 22.39 12.86
C ALA A 44 -1.59 22.89 11.42
N THR A 45 -0.56 22.42 10.70
CA THR A 45 -0.27 22.88 9.33
C THR A 45 -0.94 22.05 8.24
N CYS A 46 -1.41 20.83 8.54
CA CYS A 46 -2.18 20.00 7.61
C CYS A 46 -3.55 19.64 8.16
N ARG A 47 -4.61 20.08 7.48
CA ARG A 47 -6.01 19.76 7.83
C ARG A 47 -6.56 18.46 7.21
N GLU A 48 -5.79 17.81 6.34
CA GLU A 48 -6.21 16.58 5.63
C GLU A 48 -5.96 15.29 6.43
N ILE A 49 -5.32 15.42 7.60
CA ILE A 49 -5.04 14.29 8.48
C ILE A 49 -6.35 13.77 9.08
N PHE A 50 -6.68 12.51 8.80
CA PHE A 50 -7.82 11.86 9.42
C PHE A 50 -7.56 11.64 10.92
N ASP A 51 -8.58 11.82 11.74
CA ASP A 51 -8.44 11.77 13.20
C ASP A 51 -7.81 10.47 13.71
N GLN A 52 -8.18 9.31 13.14
CA GLN A 52 -7.60 8.02 13.52
C GLN A 52 -6.09 7.91 13.28
N GLN A 53 -5.51 8.80 12.47
CA GLN A 53 -4.09 8.85 12.12
C GLN A 53 -3.40 10.09 12.72
N ASN A 54 -4.14 10.98 13.39
CA ASN A 54 -3.64 12.24 13.95
C ASN A 54 -3.10 12.04 15.38
N CYS A 55 -2.03 11.25 15.50
CA CYS A 55 -1.51 10.80 16.78
C CYS A 55 -1.17 11.94 17.75
N MET A 56 -0.64 13.05 17.23
CA MET A 56 -0.29 14.21 18.05
C MET A 56 -1.52 14.96 18.56
N LYS A 57 -2.60 15.06 17.76
CA LYS A 57 -3.88 15.65 18.22
C LYS A 57 -4.46 14.86 19.39
N PHE A 58 -4.28 13.55 19.39
CA PHE A 58 -4.82 12.65 20.42
C PHE A 58 -3.84 12.31 21.54
N GLY A 59 -2.78 13.14 21.71
CA GLY A 59 -1.96 13.13 22.91
C GLY A 59 -0.86 12.06 22.94
N ARG A 60 -0.41 11.56 21.79
CA ARG A 60 0.77 10.69 21.73
C ARG A 60 1.99 11.42 22.31
N PRO A 61 2.65 10.87 23.36
CA PRO A 61 3.71 11.58 24.07
C PRO A 61 5.08 11.49 23.37
N ASP A 62 5.37 10.37 22.72
CA ASP A 62 6.64 10.15 22.02
C ASP A 62 6.60 10.79 20.62
N THR A 63 7.68 11.46 20.22
CA THR A 63 7.78 12.16 18.93
C THR A 63 8.91 11.66 18.04
N ASP A 64 9.77 10.79 18.57
CA ASP A 64 10.99 10.38 17.87
C ASP A 64 10.69 9.50 16.66
N PHE A 65 9.55 8.81 16.61
CA PHE A 65 9.09 8.05 15.44
C PHE A 65 9.00 8.91 14.16
N MET A 66 8.82 10.23 14.30
CA MET A 66 8.80 11.17 13.16
C MET A 66 10.20 11.59 12.69
N LYS A 67 11.24 11.40 13.50
CA LYS A 67 12.61 11.92 13.28
C LYS A 67 13.52 10.90 12.60
N TRP A 68 12.97 10.12 11.67
CA TRP A 68 13.68 9.07 10.96
C TRP A 68 13.57 9.28 9.46
N LYS A 69 14.67 9.01 8.76
CA LYS A 69 14.76 9.07 7.30
C LYS A 69 15.25 7.75 6.75
N TRP A 70 14.62 7.28 5.67
CA TRP A 70 15.11 6.11 4.93
C TRP A 70 16.34 6.49 4.10
N LYS A 71 17.44 5.76 4.31
CA LYS A 71 18.69 5.92 3.56
C LYS A 71 18.97 4.66 2.75
N PRO A 72 18.86 4.72 1.41
CA PRO A 72 19.28 3.62 0.56
C PRO A 72 20.77 3.28 0.72
N ASP A 73 21.14 2.01 0.54
CA ASP A 73 22.51 1.53 0.83
C ASP A 73 23.58 2.17 -0.09
N LYS A 74 23.18 2.53 -1.31
CA LYS A 74 24.11 2.89 -2.40
C LYS A 74 23.88 4.30 -2.95
N CYS A 75 22.90 5.04 -2.41
CA CYS A 75 22.65 6.43 -2.79
C CYS A 75 21.85 7.15 -1.72
N GLU A 76 21.72 8.45 -1.90
CA GLU A 76 20.83 9.26 -1.08
C GLU A 76 19.40 9.22 -1.62
N LEU A 77 18.44 9.22 -0.70
CA LEU A 77 17.05 9.56 -0.99
C LEU A 77 16.88 11.06 -0.70
N PRO A 78 16.74 11.94 -1.71
CA PRO A 78 16.46 13.35 -1.47
C PRO A 78 15.15 13.52 -0.69
N ARG A 79 15.06 14.63 0.04
CA ARG A 79 13.83 15.02 0.74
C ARG A 79 12.67 15.21 -0.24
N PHE A 80 11.46 15.13 0.31
CA PHE A 80 10.27 15.47 -0.44
C PHE A 80 10.20 16.99 -0.68
N GLU A 81 10.31 17.38 -1.95
CA GLU A 81 10.13 18.75 -2.41
C GLU A 81 8.75 18.88 -3.07
N ALA A 82 7.83 19.56 -2.41
CA ALA A 82 6.42 19.62 -2.78
C ALA A 82 6.19 20.32 -4.13
N GLU A 83 6.87 21.45 -4.36
CA GLU A 83 6.80 22.17 -5.64
C GLU A 83 7.33 21.30 -6.78
N GLN A 84 8.44 20.60 -6.56
CA GLN A 84 8.98 19.68 -7.57
C GLN A 84 8.03 18.52 -7.88
N PHE A 85 7.35 17.96 -6.88
CA PHE A 85 6.32 16.95 -7.11
C PHE A 85 5.20 17.53 -7.98
N LEU A 86 4.66 18.69 -7.59
CA LEU A 86 3.57 19.37 -8.30
C LEU A 86 3.94 19.72 -9.75
N GLU A 87 5.17 20.15 -10.00
CA GLU A 87 5.68 20.40 -11.35
C GLU A 87 5.81 19.12 -12.19
N LEU A 88 6.19 17.99 -11.59
CA LEU A 88 6.26 16.70 -12.30
C LEU A 88 4.88 16.19 -12.71
N VAL A 89 3.85 16.48 -11.90
CA VAL A 89 2.47 16.07 -12.15
C VAL A 89 1.60 17.18 -12.75
N ARG A 90 2.21 18.30 -13.18
CA ARG A 90 1.50 19.41 -13.80
C ARG A 90 0.77 18.94 -15.06
N GLY A 91 -0.52 19.26 -15.16
CA GLY A 91 -1.37 18.84 -16.27
C GLY A 91 -1.72 17.35 -16.29
N LYS A 92 -1.46 16.62 -15.20
CA LYS A 92 -1.66 15.16 -15.10
C LYS A 92 -2.72 14.79 -14.07
N SER A 93 -2.97 13.50 -13.99
CA SER A 93 -3.94 12.88 -13.09
C SER A 93 -3.34 11.66 -12.39
N MET A 94 -3.64 11.51 -11.11
CA MET A 94 -3.14 10.41 -10.27
C MET A 94 -4.26 9.84 -9.42
N ALA A 95 -4.43 8.52 -9.42
CA ALA A 95 -5.42 7.85 -8.60
C ALA A 95 -4.80 6.79 -7.69
N PHE A 96 -5.18 6.82 -6.41
CA PHE A 96 -4.92 5.77 -5.44
C PHE A 96 -6.13 4.83 -5.39
N VAL A 97 -5.95 3.58 -5.83
CA VAL A 97 -7.01 2.56 -5.86
C VAL A 97 -6.66 1.49 -4.83
N GLY A 98 -7.54 1.28 -3.86
CA GLY A 98 -7.29 0.28 -2.84
C GLY A 98 -8.02 0.46 -1.52
N ASP A 99 -7.34 0.05 -0.47
CA ASP A 99 -7.82 0.05 0.91
C ASP A 99 -7.46 1.34 1.67
N SER A 100 -7.73 1.33 2.98
CA SER A 100 -7.49 2.44 3.89
C SER A 100 -6.01 2.83 4.00
N LEU A 101 -5.07 1.93 3.71
CA LEU A 101 -3.64 2.24 3.70
C LEU A 101 -3.25 2.99 2.41
N GLY A 102 -3.92 2.70 1.29
CA GLY A 102 -3.79 3.51 0.07
C GLY A 102 -4.29 4.94 0.30
N ARG A 103 -5.42 5.09 1.01
CA ARG A 103 -5.91 6.41 1.45
C ARG A 103 -4.95 7.09 2.42
N ASN A 104 -4.40 6.38 3.41
CA ASN A 104 -3.42 6.90 4.37
C ASN A 104 -2.17 7.47 3.64
N GLN A 105 -1.69 6.79 2.59
CA GLN A 105 -0.59 7.31 1.74
C GLN A 105 -1.00 8.58 0.99
N MET A 106 -2.20 8.59 0.40
CA MET A 106 -2.72 9.76 -0.31
C MET A 106 -2.88 10.96 0.64
N GLN A 107 -3.29 10.75 1.89
CA GLN A 107 -3.44 11.81 2.88
C GLN A 107 -2.08 12.38 3.29
N SER A 108 -1.07 11.51 3.47
CA SER A 108 0.33 11.95 3.60
C SER A 108 0.74 12.82 2.42
N LEU A 109 0.41 12.43 1.18
CA LEU A 109 0.74 13.21 0.00
C LEU A 109 0.06 14.58 0.02
N GLN A 110 -1.23 14.66 0.33
CA GLN A 110 -1.93 15.95 0.46
C GLN A 110 -1.27 16.84 1.52
N CYS A 111 -0.88 16.30 2.67
CA CYS A 111 -0.18 17.07 3.70
C CYS A 111 1.21 17.55 3.27
N LEU A 112 1.96 16.73 2.53
CA LEU A 112 3.23 17.13 1.96
C LEU A 112 3.05 18.27 0.94
N LEU A 113 2.00 18.22 0.11
CA LEU A 113 1.69 19.22 -0.91
C LEU A 113 1.09 20.51 -0.33
N ALA A 114 0.36 20.42 0.78
CA ALA A 114 -0.24 21.55 1.50
C ALA A 114 0.77 22.61 1.96
N ARG A 115 2.07 22.27 1.99
CA ARG A 115 3.17 23.22 2.21
C ARG A 115 3.33 24.24 1.09
N VAL A 116 2.76 23.96 -0.09
CA VAL A 116 2.78 24.84 -1.27
C VAL A 116 1.37 25.27 -1.62
N VAL A 117 0.42 24.33 -1.71
CA VAL A 117 -0.96 24.62 -2.11
C VAL A 117 -1.92 23.55 -1.60
N TYR A 118 -3.12 23.98 -1.22
CA TYR A 118 -4.24 23.08 -0.93
C TYR A 118 -5.07 22.83 -2.19
N PRO A 119 -5.58 21.61 -2.40
CA PRO A 119 -6.48 21.35 -3.50
C PRO A 119 -7.90 21.82 -3.20
N GLU A 120 -8.70 21.98 -4.26
CA GLU A 120 -10.16 22.10 -4.19
C GLU A 120 -10.78 20.70 -4.23
N ASP A 121 -11.80 20.49 -3.41
CA ASP A 121 -12.57 19.24 -3.40
C ASP A 121 -13.61 19.26 -4.54
N ILE A 122 -13.54 18.28 -5.45
CA ILE A 122 -14.41 18.16 -6.63
C ILE A 122 -15.56 17.16 -6.39
N ILE A 123 -15.79 16.68 -5.16
CA ILE A 123 -16.84 15.70 -4.80
C ILE A 123 -18.22 16.08 -5.35
N SER A 124 -18.49 17.37 -5.60
CA SER A 124 -19.75 17.86 -6.15
C SER A 124 -20.14 17.33 -7.52
N TYR A 125 -19.23 16.72 -8.30
CA TYR A 125 -19.50 16.28 -9.68
C TYR A 125 -19.50 14.75 -9.88
N THR A 126 -19.41 13.93 -8.83
CA THR A 126 -19.34 12.47 -8.96
C THR A 126 -20.46 11.78 -8.20
N GLU A 127 -21.26 10.95 -8.89
CA GLU A 127 -22.33 10.16 -8.25
C GLU A 127 -21.80 9.09 -7.29
N ASP A 128 -20.64 8.48 -7.61
CA ASP A 128 -20.06 7.42 -6.80
C ASP A 128 -19.15 7.95 -5.69
N LYS A 129 -19.65 7.91 -4.45
CA LYS A 129 -18.93 8.32 -3.24
C LYS A 129 -17.69 7.48 -2.93
N ARG A 130 -17.51 6.33 -3.58
CA ARG A 130 -16.30 5.50 -3.50
C ARG A 130 -15.13 6.12 -4.24
N PHE A 131 -15.37 7.02 -5.21
CA PHE A 131 -14.32 7.66 -6.01
C PHE A 131 -14.28 9.17 -5.76
N LYS A 132 -13.28 9.62 -5.00
CA LYS A 132 -13.12 11.04 -4.63
C LYS A 132 -12.01 11.70 -5.44
N ARG A 133 -12.15 13.01 -5.69
CA ARG A 133 -11.23 13.80 -6.51
C ARG A 133 -10.93 15.15 -5.87
N TRP A 134 -9.69 15.59 -6.05
CA TRP A 134 -9.14 16.85 -5.58
C TRP A 134 -8.36 17.51 -6.72
N PHE A 135 -8.57 18.81 -6.94
CA PHE A 135 -7.93 19.56 -8.01
C PHE A 135 -6.95 20.59 -7.47
N TYR A 136 -5.70 20.52 -7.92
CA TYR A 136 -4.69 21.53 -7.66
C TYR A 136 -4.68 22.54 -8.81
N VAL A 137 -5.46 23.60 -8.67
CA VAL A 137 -5.76 24.60 -9.73
C VAL A 137 -4.48 25.14 -10.38
N ASN A 138 -3.51 25.61 -9.59
CA ASN A 138 -2.27 26.21 -10.09
C ASN A 138 -1.39 25.25 -10.90
N TYR A 139 -1.62 23.94 -10.77
CA TYR A 139 -0.83 22.90 -11.42
C TYR A 139 -1.63 22.12 -12.46
N ASN A 140 -2.93 22.39 -12.60
CA ASN A 140 -3.83 21.57 -13.42
C ASN A 140 -3.65 20.07 -13.12
N PHE A 141 -3.54 19.73 -11.84
CA PHE A 141 -3.27 18.37 -11.38
C PHE A 141 -4.48 17.81 -10.66
N THR A 142 -4.94 16.63 -11.08
CA THR A 142 -6.05 15.92 -10.43
C THR A 142 -5.51 14.77 -9.59
N LEU A 143 -5.77 14.82 -8.29
CA LEU A 143 -5.53 13.71 -7.38
C LEU A 143 -6.86 13.00 -7.10
N ALA A 144 -6.86 11.67 -7.05
CA ALA A 144 -8.04 10.89 -6.77
C ALA A 144 -7.77 9.72 -5.83
N SER A 145 -8.83 9.26 -5.16
CA SER A 145 -8.81 8.04 -4.36
C SER A 145 -10.08 7.23 -4.63
N SER A 146 -9.92 5.96 -4.95
CA SER A 146 -11.01 4.99 -5.10
C SER A 146 -10.98 3.95 -3.99
N TRP A 147 -12.08 3.86 -3.24
CA TRP A 147 -12.29 2.85 -2.22
C TRP A 147 -12.63 1.50 -2.87
N ALA A 148 -11.64 0.62 -2.95
CA ALA A 148 -11.78 -0.75 -3.45
C ALA A 148 -10.84 -1.68 -2.65
N PRO A 149 -11.17 -2.02 -1.40
CA PRO A 149 -10.24 -2.71 -0.49
C PRO A 149 -9.76 -4.09 -0.98
N HIS A 150 -10.56 -4.75 -1.82
CA HIS A 150 -10.21 -6.02 -2.47
C HIS A 150 -9.91 -5.87 -3.96
N LEU A 151 -9.94 -4.64 -4.50
CA LEU A 151 -9.76 -4.28 -5.93
C LEU A 151 -10.79 -4.86 -6.92
N VAL A 152 -11.43 -5.97 -6.57
CA VAL A 152 -12.51 -6.63 -7.32
C VAL A 152 -13.86 -6.32 -6.73
N ARG A 153 -14.93 -6.52 -7.52
CA ARG A 153 -16.29 -6.28 -7.08
C ARG A 153 -16.57 -7.08 -5.82
N THR A 154 -17.03 -6.36 -4.80
CA THR A 154 -17.24 -6.90 -3.46
C THR A 154 -18.63 -6.53 -2.97
N ILE A 155 -19.32 -7.49 -2.36
CA ILE A 155 -20.62 -7.26 -1.71
C ILE A 155 -20.47 -7.61 -0.22
N ASP A 156 -20.84 -6.66 0.65
CA ASP A 156 -21.00 -6.91 2.07
C ASP A 156 -22.31 -7.69 2.30
N THR A 157 -22.19 -8.94 2.73
CA THR A 157 -23.35 -9.85 2.87
C THR A 157 -23.81 -10.02 4.29
N ASP A 158 -22.92 -9.79 5.26
CA ASP A 158 -23.24 -9.89 6.67
C ASP A 158 -22.24 -9.04 7.47
N PRO A 159 -22.67 -7.86 7.97
CA PRO A 159 -21.81 -6.98 8.77
C PRO A 159 -21.35 -7.60 10.09
N ASN A 160 -22.08 -8.60 10.62
CA ASN A 160 -21.77 -9.30 11.87
C ASN A 160 -21.40 -10.77 11.58
N GLY A 161 -20.69 -10.99 10.48
CA GLY A 161 -20.39 -12.31 9.95
C GLY A 161 -19.74 -13.29 10.94
N PRO A 162 -19.41 -14.50 10.47
CA PRO A 162 -19.25 -15.70 11.30
C PRO A 162 -18.13 -15.65 12.35
N THR A 163 -17.26 -14.64 12.30
CA THR A 163 -16.15 -14.44 13.24
C THR A 163 -16.21 -13.07 13.95
N ASN A 164 -17.41 -12.51 14.12
CA ASN A 164 -17.61 -11.11 14.54
C ASN A 164 -16.88 -10.10 13.64
N ASP A 165 -16.76 -10.47 12.36
CA ASP A 165 -16.15 -9.69 11.29
C ASP A 165 -17.00 -9.89 10.03
N ARG A 166 -16.98 -8.89 9.14
CA ARG A 166 -17.86 -8.82 7.98
C ARG A 166 -17.64 -10.02 7.06
N LEU A 167 -18.70 -10.66 6.59
CA LEU A 167 -18.64 -11.66 5.54
C LEU A 167 -18.82 -11.01 4.17
N LEU A 168 -17.79 -11.11 3.34
CA LEU A 168 -17.77 -10.47 2.02
C LEU A 168 -17.84 -11.49 0.89
N ASN A 169 -18.66 -11.22 -0.12
CA ASN A 169 -18.61 -11.92 -1.39
C ASN A 169 -17.64 -11.20 -2.34
N LEU A 170 -16.59 -11.89 -2.79
CA LEU A 170 -15.62 -11.37 -3.75
C LEU A 170 -15.82 -12.04 -5.11
N TYR A 171 -16.06 -11.25 -6.13
CA TYR A 171 -16.20 -11.71 -7.52
C TYR A 171 -14.84 -11.59 -8.21
N LEU A 172 -14.08 -12.67 -8.17
CA LEU A 172 -12.64 -12.67 -8.41
C LEU A 172 -12.24 -12.43 -9.87
N ASP A 173 -13.20 -12.45 -10.79
CA ASP A 173 -13.08 -12.21 -12.23
C ASP A 173 -13.69 -10.86 -12.66
N GLU A 174 -14.18 -10.06 -11.72
CA GLU A 174 -14.82 -8.77 -11.98
C GLU A 174 -14.07 -7.66 -11.23
N ALA A 175 -13.45 -6.70 -11.94
CA ALA A 175 -12.88 -5.52 -11.30
C ALA A 175 -13.98 -4.68 -10.62
N ASP A 176 -13.65 -4.02 -9.51
CA ASP A 176 -14.59 -3.10 -8.88
C ASP A 176 -14.88 -1.91 -9.81
N ASP A 177 -16.16 -1.66 -10.03
CA ASP A 177 -16.67 -0.70 -11.01
C ASP A 177 -16.28 0.74 -10.67
N ALA A 178 -16.15 1.09 -9.38
CA ALA A 178 -15.85 2.45 -8.95
C ALA A 178 -14.55 2.98 -9.56
N TRP A 179 -13.50 2.15 -9.59
CA TRP A 179 -12.23 2.53 -10.19
C TRP A 179 -12.16 2.15 -11.66
N ALA A 180 -12.65 0.97 -12.03
CA ALA A 180 -12.47 0.44 -13.39
C ALA A 180 -13.15 1.34 -14.44
N ALA A 181 -14.30 1.95 -14.10
CA ALA A 181 -15.01 2.86 -14.99
C ALA A 181 -14.32 4.22 -15.20
N GLN A 182 -13.38 4.59 -14.32
CA GLN A 182 -12.83 5.95 -14.27
C GLN A 182 -11.34 6.02 -14.68
N ILE A 183 -10.61 4.92 -14.49
CA ILE A 183 -9.14 4.94 -14.49
C ILE A 183 -8.48 5.05 -15.87
N GLU A 184 -9.21 4.78 -16.94
CA GLU A 184 -8.65 4.73 -18.30
C GLU A 184 -8.00 6.05 -18.73
N THR A 185 -8.47 7.17 -18.18
CA THR A 185 -7.96 8.53 -18.46
C THR A 185 -6.85 8.98 -17.53
N TYR A 186 -6.44 8.17 -16.54
CA TYR A 186 -5.46 8.58 -15.54
C TYR A 186 -4.01 8.35 -15.99
N ASP A 187 -3.14 9.33 -15.73
CA ASP A 187 -1.70 9.24 -16.06
C ASP A 187 -0.95 8.32 -15.09
N TYR A 188 -1.36 8.30 -13.83
CA TYR A 188 -0.75 7.51 -12.76
C TYR A 188 -1.80 6.73 -11.96
N VAL A 189 -1.62 5.43 -11.84
CA VAL A 189 -2.52 4.55 -11.08
C VAL A 189 -1.73 3.82 -10.00
N ILE A 190 -1.98 4.09 -8.74
CA ILE A 190 -1.35 3.42 -7.60
C ILE A 190 -2.32 2.37 -7.06
N ILE A 191 -2.05 1.11 -7.35
CA ILE A 191 -2.81 -0.04 -6.85
C ILE A 191 -2.21 -0.51 -5.53
N SER A 192 -3.07 -0.75 -4.53
CA SER A 192 -2.65 -1.40 -3.29
C SER A 192 -3.80 -2.09 -2.55
N ALA A 193 -3.53 -3.26 -1.96
CA ALA A 193 -4.49 -3.97 -1.11
C ALA A 193 -3.78 -5.01 -0.24
N GLY A 194 -4.33 -5.31 0.94
CA GLY A 194 -3.76 -6.36 1.80
C GLY A 194 -4.65 -6.74 2.98
N ARG A 195 -4.81 -5.81 3.93
CA ARG A 195 -5.32 -6.13 5.28
C ARG A 195 -6.74 -6.69 5.29
N TRP A 196 -7.57 -6.22 4.37
CA TRP A 196 -8.95 -6.67 4.19
C TRP A 196 -9.08 -8.14 3.75
N PHE A 197 -8.01 -8.78 3.29
CA PHE A 197 -8.04 -10.19 2.91
C PHE A 197 -7.94 -11.16 4.09
N TYR A 198 -7.67 -10.69 5.31
CA TYR A 198 -7.64 -11.54 6.50
C TYR A 198 -9.04 -11.90 7.05
N GLY A 199 -10.06 -11.12 6.67
CA GLY A 199 -11.44 -11.31 7.11
C GLY A 199 -12.17 -12.44 6.36
N PRO A 200 -13.34 -12.88 6.84
CA PRO A 200 -14.16 -13.91 6.19
C PRO A 200 -14.61 -13.52 4.77
N GLN A 201 -14.39 -14.41 3.79
CA GLN A 201 -14.70 -14.14 2.38
C GLN A 201 -15.28 -15.37 1.69
N VAL A 202 -16.26 -15.17 0.81
CA VAL A 202 -16.75 -16.17 -0.15
C VAL A 202 -16.30 -15.76 -1.55
N PHE A 203 -15.71 -16.70 -2.28
CA PHE A 203 -15.13 -16.45 -3.59
C PHE A 203 -16.09 -16.89 -4.70
N TYR A 204 -16.36 -15.98 -5.62
CA TYR A 204 -17.13 -16.20 -6.83
C TYR A 204 -16.22 -16.11 -8.06
N GLU A 205 -16.45 -17.01 -9.02
CA GLU A 205 -15.93 -16.92 -10.39
C GLU A 205 -17.03 -17.30 -11.36
N ASN A 206 -17.21 -16.52 -12.42
CA ASN A 206 -18.28 -16.67 -13.41
C ASN A 206 -19.66 -16.82 -12.75
N GLY A 207 -19.92 -16.02 -11.71
CA GLY A 207 -21.16 -16.05 -10.93
C GLY A 207 -21.36 -17.27 -10.02
N LYS A 208 -20.38 -18.18 -9.90
CA LYS A 208 -20.48 -19.40 -9.08
C LYS A 208 -19.53 -19.38 -7.90
N VAL A 209 -19.97 -19.90 -6.75
CA VAL A 209 -19.11 -20.08 -5.56
C VAL A 209 -18.06 -21.13 -5.86
N VAL A 210 -16.78 -20.77 -5.74
CA VAL A 210 -15.64 -21.68 -5.93
C VAL A 210 -14.97 -22.09 -4.62
N GLY A 211 -15.24 -21.35 -3.54
CA GLY A 211 -14.78 -21.65 -2.19
C GLY A 211 -14.92 -20.46 -1.26
N CYS A 212 -14.38 -20.57 -0.04
CA CYS A 212 -14.41 -19.49 0.93
C CYS A 212 -13.20 -19.52 1.86
N HIS A 213 -12.85 -18.38 2.46
CA HIS A 213 -11.90 -18.25 3.55
C HIS A 213 -12.64 -17.88 4.83
N ARG A 214 -12.45 -18.67 5.91
CA ARG A 214 -13.02 -18.39 7.25
C ARG A 214 -14.54 -18.13 7.28
N CYS A 215 -15.30 -18.63 6.29
CA CYS A 215 -16.74 -18.41 6.23
C CYS A 215 -17.57 -19.33 7.15
N LEU A 216 -16.93 -20.30 7.82
CA LEU A 216 -17.57 -21.31 8.70
C LEU A 216 -18.75 -22.08 8.06
N LYS A 217 -18.78 -22.21 6.73
CA LYS A 217 -19.79 -23.00 6.00
C LYS A 217 -19.18 -24.32 5.53
N ASN A 218 -19.55 -25.43 6.19
CA ASN A 218 -19.01 -26.77 5.90
C ASN A 218 -19.36 -27.30 4.50
N THR A 219 -20.37 -26.74 3.84
CA THR A 219 -20.79 -27.12 2.49
C THR A 219 -19.97 -26.44 1.38
N ILE A 220 -19.18 -25.41 1.72
CA ILE A 220 -18.37 -24.66 0.77
C ILE A 220 -16.90 -25.08 0.92
N LYS A 221 -16.22 -25.30 -0.20
CA LYS A 221 -14.79 -25.64 -0.22
C LYS A 221 -13.97 -24.57 0.52
N ASN A 222 -13.20 -24.98 1.52
CA ASN A 222 -12.30 -24.08 2.23
C ASN A 222 -11.06 -23.76 1.36
N LEU A 223 -10.81 -22.48 1.16
CA LEU A 223 -9.68 -21.91 0.43
C LEU A 223 -8.95 -20.91 1.33
N THR A 224 -7.67 -20.69 1.06
CA THR A 224 -6.89 -19.68 1.78
C THR A 224 -7.21 -18.28 1.26
N MET A 225 -7.01 -17.25 2.08
CA MET A 225 -7.10 -15.86 1.62
C MET A 225 -6.17 -15.57 0.43
N PHE A 226 -5.04 -16.28 0.33
CA PHE A 226 -4.09 -16.14 -0.77
C PHE A 226 -4.68 -16.52 -2.13
N TYR A 227 -5.70 -17.39 -2.16
CA TYR A 227 -6.45 -17.70 -3.39
C TYR A 227 -7.15 -16.45 -3.91
N GLY A 228 -8.00 -15.84 -3.08
CA GLY A 228 -8.72 -14.61 -3.39
C GLY A 228 -7.77 -13.46 -3.70
N TYR A 229 -6.74 -13.28 -2.88
CA TYR A 229 -5.73 -12.24 -3.04
C TYR A 229 -5.00 -12.31 -4.40
N ARG A 230 -4.53 -13.50 -4.77
CA ARG A 230 -3.87 -13.72 -6.08
C ARG A 230 -4.80 -13.37 -7.24
N LYS A 231 -6.06 -13.80 -7.16
CA LYS A 231 -7.03 -13.61 -8.25
C LYS A 231 -7.47 -12.15 -8.34
N ALA A 232 -7.64 -11.47 -7.21
CA ALA A 232 -7.94 -10.04 -7.18
C ALA A 232 -6.87 -9.19 -7.87
N PHE A 233 -5.59 -9.38 -7.54
CA PHE A 233 -4.49 -8.70 -8.24
C PHE A 233 -4.39 -9.09 -9.71
N ARG A 234 -4.58 -10.38 -10.02
CA ARG A 234 -4.59 -10.87 -11.40
C ARG A 234 -5.65 -10.17 -12.25
N THR A 235 -6.87 -10.09 -11.75
CA THR A 235 -8.01 -9.45 -12.42
C THR A 235 -7.77 -7.95 -12.55
N SER A 236 -7.38 -7.27 -11.47
CA SER A 236 -7.10 -5.83 -11.50
C SER A 236 -6.05 -5.45 -12.54
N PHE A 237 -4.94 -6.20 -12.59
CA PHE A 237 -3.91 -5.95 -13.61
C PHE A 237 -4.35 -6.35 -15.01
N ASN A 238 -5.11 -7.44 -15.17
CA ASN A 238 -5.67 -7.81 -16.47
C ASN A 238 -6.64 -6.73 -16.99
N THR A 239 -7.45 -6.13 -16.11
CA THR A 239 -8.34 -5.01 -16.45
C THR A 239 -7.55 -3.84 -16.98
N LEU A 240 -6.53 -3.36 -16.24
CA LEU A 240 -5.66 -2.25 -16.69
C LEU A 240 -4.97 -2.58 -18.01
N LEU A 241 -4.51 -3.82 -18.19
CA LEU A 241 -3.96 -4.26 -19.46
C LEU A 241 -5.06 -4.16 -20.55
N SER A 242 -6.27 -4.65 -20.33
CA SER A 242 -7.33 -4.71 -21.36
C SER A 242 -7.97 -3.37 -21.75
N LEU A 243 -7.80 -2.30 -20.98
CA LEU A 243 -8.32 -0.99 -21.32
C LEU A 243 -7.73 -0.50 -22.65
N ALA A 244 -8.58 -0.05 -23.57
CA ALA A 244 -8.20 0.22 -24.95
C ALA A 244 -7.40 1.53 -25.08
N ARG A 245 -7.72 2.52 -24.24
CA ARG A 245 -7.14 3.87 -24.29
C ARG A 245 -6.22 4.16 -23.11
N PHE A 246 -6.05 3.22 -22.18
CA PHE A 246 -5.16 3.42 -21.05
C PHE A 246 -3.71 3.43 -21.53
N SER A 247 -2.99 4.52 -21.24
CA SER A 247 -1.56 4.68 -21.53
C SER A 247 -0.76 5.16 -20.32
N GLY A 248 -1.37 5.20 -19.14
CA GLY A 248 -0.74 5.66 -17.90
C GLY A 248 0.26 4.67 -17.32
N VAL A 249 0.97 5.11 -16.28
CA VAL A 249 1.91 4.29 -15.51
C VAL A 249 1.18 3.67 -14.32
N THR A 250 1.22 2.33 -14.23
CA THR A 250 0.67 1.60 -13.09
C THR A 250 1.74 1.31 -12.06
N PHE A 251 1.51 1.75 -10.83
CA PHE A 251 2.32 1.41 -9.66
C PHE A 251 1.62 0.33 -8.83
N LEU A 252 2.36 -0.70 -8.43
CA LEU A 252 2.01 -1.51 -7.27
C LEU A 252 2.72 -0.95 -6.05
N ARG A 253 1.99 -0.43 -5.07
CA ARG A 253 2.52 -0.16 -3.73
C ARG A 253 2.45 -1.45 -2.91
N THR A 254 3.60 -1.95 -2.48
CA THR A 254 3.69 -3.26 -1.81
C THR A 254 3.08 -3.27 -0.40
N LEU A 255 3.04 -4.43 0.24
CA LEU A 255 2.25 -4.67 1.43
C LEU A 255 2.73 -3.74 2.55
N SER A 256 1.81 -3.02 3.20
CA SER A 256 2.14 -2.35 4.45
C SER A 256 2.03 -3.36 5.60
N PRO A 257 3.10 -3.61 6.37
CA PRO A 257 3.07 -4.48 7.54
C PRO A 257 2.14 -3.94 8.63
N ALA A 258 1.69 -4.82 9.52
CA ALA A 258 1.03 -4.49 10.77
C ALA A 258 1.90 -5.03 11.91
N HIS A 259 1.98 -4.32 13.03
CA HIS A 259 2.90 -4.66 14.12
C HIS A 259 2.16 -4.90 15.43
N PHE A 260 1.18 -5.81 15.42
CA PHE A 260 0.55 -6.26 16.66
C PHE A 260 1.53 -7.10 17.48
N GLU A 261 1.77 -6.68 18.71
CA GLU A 261 2.47 -7.40 19.76
C GLU A 261 1.50 -7.67 20.91
N ASN A 262 1.87 -8.58 21.82
CA ASN A 262 1.08 -8.90 23.01
C ASN A 262 -0.34 -9.45 22.74
N GLY A 263 -0.65 -9.85 21.50
CA GLY A 263 -1.94 -10.42 21.13
C GLY A 263 -2.29 -10.15 19.67
N GLU A 264 -3.36 -10.78 19.19
CA GLU A 264 -3.97 -10.41 17.90
C GLU A 264 -4.79 -9.12 18.05
N TRP A 265 -5.13 -8.51 16.93
CA TRP A 265 -5.90 -7.25 16.88
C TRP A 265 -7.22 -7.27 17.68
N ASN A 266 -7.86 -8.45 17.79
CA ASN A 266 -9.11 -8.66 18.53
C ASN A 266 -8.92 -9.35 19.90
N LYS A 267 -7.67 -9.53 20.34
CA LYS A 267 -7.30 -10.21 21.60
C LYS A 267 -6.41 -9.34 22.48
N GLY A 268 -6.55 -8.02 22.39
CA GLY A 268 -5.79 -7.07 23.20
C GLY A 268 -4.37 -6.78 22.70
N GLY A 269 -4.04 -7.18 21.46
CA GLY A 269 -2.77 -6.82 20.84
C GLY A 269 -2.60 -5.31 20.68
N ASN A 270 -1.36 -4.84 20.77
CA ASN A 270 -0.99 -3.43 20.71
C ASN A 270 0.38 -3.23 20.04
N CYS A 271 0.82 -1.97 19.89
CA CYS A 271 2.07 -1.60 19.21
C CYS A 271 2.72 -0.44 19.98
N VAL A 272 3.30 -0.76 21.13
CA VAL A 272 3.80 0.24 22.10
C VAL A 272 5.24 0.69 21.84
N ARG A 273 5.92 0.14 20.83
CA ARG A 273 7.29 0.52 20.49
C ARG A 273 7.36 1.99 20.08
N THR A 274 8.44 2.65 20.43
CA THR A 274 8.66 4.09 20.18
C THR A 274 9.88 4.37 19.31
N GLN A 275 10.59 3.32 18.87
CA GLN A 275 11.76 3.40 18.00
C GLN A 275 11.71 2.32 16.91
N PRO A 276 12.36 2.57 15.75
CA PRO A 276 12.59 1.55 14.75
C PRO A 276 13.40 0.39 15.32
N VAL A 277 13.31 -0.74 14.63
CA VAL A 277 14.03 -1.96 14.99
C VAL A 277 15.07 -2.31 13.93
N SER A 278 15.95 -3.24 14.24
CA SER A 278 16.92 -3.72 13.25
C SER A 278 16.28 -4.72 12.27
N ASN A 279 16.87 -4.87 11.08
CA ASN A 279 16.47 -5.91 10.11
C ASN A 279 16.62 -7.36 10.65
N GLY A 280 17.41 -7.55 11.72
CA GLY A 280 17.54 -8.86 12.39
C GLY A 280 16.41 -9.15 13.37
N GLU A 281 15.74 -8.11 13.85
CA GLU A 281 14.69 -8.20 14.87
C GLU A 281 13.30 -8.37 14.27
N MET A 282 12.98 -7.62 13.21
CA MET A 282 11.73 -7.79 12.47
C MET A 282 11.99 -7.94 10.97
N LYS A 283 11.24 -8.87 10.37
CA LYS A 283 11.26 -9.17 8.94
C LYS A 283 9.86 -9.57 8.50
N LEU A 284 9.57 -9.43 7.20
CA LEU A 284 8.33 -9.98 6.65
C LEU A 284 8.35 -11.50 6.78
N GLU A 285 7.34 -12.04 7.45
CA GLU A 285 7.18 -13.47 7.66
C GLU A 285 5.70 -13.88 7.66
N GLY A 286 5.44 -15.19 7.74
CA GLY A 286 4.11 -15.75 7.80
C GLY A 286 3.18 -15.27 6.68
N GLY A 287 1.96 -14.88 7.04
CA GLY A 287 0.94 -14.43 6.10
C GLY A 287 1.32 -13.15 5.35
N ASP A 288 2.03 -12.24 6.01
CA ASP A 288 2.48 -10.98 5.38
C ASP A 288 3.53 -11.24 4.29
N LEU A 289 4.47 -12.15 4.51
CA LEU A 289 5.42 -12.55 3.48
C LEU A 289 4.71 -13.21 2.28
N GLU A 290 3.73 -14.10 2.53
CA GLU A 290 3.00 -14.79 1.46
C GLU A 290 2.11 -13.83 0.65
N LEU A 291 1.46 -12.85 1.30
CA LEU A 291 0.77 -11.76 0.60
C LEU A 291 1.75 -10.95 -0.25
N TYR A 292 2.86 -10.50 0.32
CA TYR A 292 3.89 -9.76 -0.40
C TYR A 292 4.40 -10.51 -1.65
N LEU A 293 4.76 -11.79 -1.49
CA LEU A 293 5.23 -12.62 -2.61
C LEU A 293 4.14 -12.82 -3.66
N THR A 294 2.88 -12.99 -3.22
CA THR A 294 1.74 -13.19 -4.12
C THR A 294 1.47 -11.97 -5.00
N GLN A 295 1.37 -10.76 -4.42
CA GLN A 295 1.14 -9.54 -5.22
C GLN A 295 2.33 -9.25 -6.15
N VAL A 296 3.58 -9.47 -5.70
CA VAL A 296 4.77 -9.23 -6.51
C VAL A 296 4.84 -10.22 -7.68
N LYS A 297 4.40 -11.48 -7.48
CA LYS A 297 4.32 -12.47 -8.55
C LYS A 297 3.32 -12.07 -9.62
N GLU A 298 2.11 -11.65 -9.24
CA GLU A 298 1.10 -11.19 -10.21
C GLU A 298 1.50 -9.87 -10.88
N PHE A 299 2.16 -8.96 -10.15
CA PHE A 299 2.72 -7.74 -10.73
C PHE A 299 3.82 -8.06 -11.77
N ARG A 300 4.75 -8.99 -11.47
CA ARG A 300 5.78 -9.40 -12.45
C ARG A 300 5.18 -10.06 -13.68
N ARG A 301 4.02 -10.73 -13.56
CA ARG A 301 3.25 -11.23 -14.71
C ARG A 301 2.71 -10.06 -15.53
N ALA A 302 2.00 -9.14 -14.88
CA ALA A 302 1.42 -7.96 -15.52
C ALA A 302 2.47 -7.08 -16.19
N LYS A 303 3.61 -6.83 -15.53
CA LYS A 303 4.71 -6.04 -16.09
C LYS A 303 5.29 -6.64 -17.38
N ARG A 304 5.45 -7.96 -17.44
CA ARG A 304 5.94 -8.64 -18.66
C ARG A 304 4.94 -8.52 -19.81
N GLU A 305 3.65 -8.63 -19.50
CA GLU A 305 2.57 -8.46 -20.47
C GLU A 305 2.45 -7.00 -20.93
N GLY A 306 2.46 -6.06 -20.00
CA GLY A 306 2.39 -4.63 -20.23
C GLY A 306 3.52 -4.14 -21.13
N LYS A 307 4.76 -4.61 -20.92
CA LYS A 307 5.89 -4.31 -21.81
C LYS A 307 5.61 -4.66 -23.28
N ARG A 308 4.90 -5.76 -23.56
CA ARG A 308 4.55 -6.16 -24.93
C ARG A 308 3.49 -5.24 -25.55
N ARG A 309 2.70 -4.57 -24.71
CA ARG A 309 1.59 -3.69 -25.08
C ARG A 309 1.92 -2.20 -24.96
N GLY A 310 3.16 -1.85 -24.64
CA GLY A 310 3.58 -0.46 -24.42
C GLY A 310 3.10 0.15 -23.09
N LEU A 311 2.63 -0.67 -22.14
CA LEU A 311 2.17 -0.21 -20.83
C LEU A 311 3.28 -0.34 -19.78
N ASP A 312 3.41 0.68 -18.93
CA ASP A 312 4.43 0.72 -17.89
C ASP A 312 3.88 0.29 -16.52
N PHE A 313 4.58 -0.66 -15.91
CA PHE A 313 4.27 -1.20 -14.59
C PHE A 313 5.50 -1.06 -13.70
N ARG A 314 5.34 -0.35 -12.58
CA ARG A 314 6.40 -0.01 -11.64
C ARG A 314 6.08 -0.51 -10.24
N LEU A 315 7.10 -0.99 -9.55
CA LEU A 315 6.97 -1.51 -8.19
C LEU A 315 7.43 -0.43 -7.22
N LEU A 316 6.51 0.11 -6.44
CA LEU A 316 6.80 0.98 -5.30
C LEU A 316 6.96 0.07 -4.06
N ASP A 317 8.17 -0.45 -3.85
CA ASP A 317 8.42 -1.45 -2.82
C ASP A 317 8.73 -0.82 -1.46
N ILE A 318 7.69 -0.73 -0.61
CA ILE A 318 7.77 -0.13 0.73
C ILE A 318 7.95 -1.17 1.83
N SER A 319 7.60 -2.44 1.59
CA SER A 319 7.44 -3.43 2.66
C SER A 319 8.70 -3.64 3.51
N ALA A 320 9.88 -3.69 2.88
CA ALA A 320 11.14 -3.88 3.60
C ALA A 320 11.51 -2.69 4.49
N ALA A 321 11.25 -1.46 4.04
CA ALA A 321 11.48 -0.27 4.86
C ALA A 321 10.49 -0.22 6.04
N MET A 322 9.24 -0.63 5.82
CA MET A 322 8.18 -0.44 6.81
C MET A 322 8.13 -1.54 7.87
N VAL A 323 8.63 -2.76 7.60
CA VAL A 323 8.58 -3.87 8.57
C VAL A 323 9.46 -3.66 9.80
N VAL A 324 10.37 -2.69 9.72
CA VAL A 324 11.24 -2.30 10.82
C VAL A 324 10.78 -1.00 11.50
N ARG A 325 9.54 -0.57 11.24
CA ARG A 325 8.93 0.64 11.79
C ARG A 325 7.71 0.36 12.68
N PRO A 326 7.79 -0.55 13.68
CA PRO A 326 6.67 -0.79 14.57
C PRO A 326 6.29 0.46 15.40
N ASP A 327 7.18 1.44 15.48
CA ASP A 327 7.00 2.72 16.15
C ASP A 327 6.05 3.69 15.44
N GLY A 328 5.75 3.47 14.15
CA GLY A 328 5.00 4.42 13.34
C GLY A 328 3.47 4.38 13.47
N HIS A 329 2.92 3.44 14.25
CA HIS A 329 1.49 3.19 14.32
C HIS A 329 0.76 4.07 15.35
N PRO A 330 -0.53 4.40 15.14
CA PRO A 330 -1.31 5.15 16.12
C PRO A 330 -1.45 4.47 17.47
N ASN A 331 -1.49 3.13 17.52
CA ASN A 331 -1.82 2.39 18.73
C ASN A 331 -3.18 2.89 19.29
N HIS A 332 -3.22 3.51 20.46
CA HIS A 332 -4.44 4.12 21.02
C HIS A 332 -4.59 5.62 20.72
N TYR A 333 -3.67 6.22 19.97
CA TYR A 333 -3.64 7.66 19.69
C TYR A 333 -4.37 8.00 18.38
N GLY A 334 -5.65 7.65 18.29
CA GLY A 334 -6.53 7.97 17.14
C GLY A 334 -7.93 8.44 17.56
N HIS A 335 -8.12 8.66 18.85
CA HIS A 335 -9.36 9.04 19.53
C HIS A 335 -9.00 9.69 20.86
N TRP A 336 -9.91 10.46 21.45
CA TRP A 336 -9.66 11.10 22.73
C TRP A 336 -9.60 10.07 23.86
N PRO A 337 -8.78 10.29 24.91
CA PRO A 337 -8.65 9.34 26.03
C PRO A 337 -9.95 9.00 26.77
N HIS A 338 -10.95 9.88 26.72
CA HIS A 338 -12.26 9.64 27.34
C HIS A 338 -13.18 8.75 26.51
N GLN A 339 -12.83 8.47 25.25
CA GLN A 339 -13.57 7.56 24.39
C GLN A 339 -13.15 6.13 24.74
N ASN A 340 -14.13 5.27 25.08
CA ASN A 340 -13.88 3.90 25.50
C ASN A 340 -13.55 2.98 24.29
N VAL A 341 -12.40 3.23 23.65
CA VAL A 341 -11.91 2.46 22.50
C VAL A 341 -10.76 1.57 22.96
N THR A 342 -11.01 0.26 22.95
CA THR A 342 -10.08 -0.74 23.48
C THR A 342 -9.16 -1.37 22.43
N ILE A 343 -9.48 -1.20 21.14
CA ILE A 343 -8.71 -1.78 20.04
C ILE A 343 -7.59 -0.82 19.63
N ALA A 344 -6.35 -1.29 19.68
CA ALA A 344 -5.20 -0.57 19.17
C ALA A 344 -5.15 -0.62 17.64
N ASP A 345 -4.84 0.51 17.00
CA ASP A 345 -4.53 0.56 15.58
C ASP A 345 -3.03 0.34 15.35
N CYS A 346 -2.69 -0.90 15.01
CA CYS A 346 -1.34 -1.31 14.63
C CYS A 346 -1.24 -1.65 13.14
N VAL A 347 -2.14 -1.07 12.33
CA VAL A 347 -2.24 -1.28 10.89
C VAL A 347 -1.93 0.02 10.14
N HIS A 348 -2.62 1.11 10.47
CA HIS A 348 -2.43 2.41 9.84
C HIS A 348 -1.22 3.14 10.41
N TRP A 349 -0.82 4.24 9.79
CA TRP A 349 0.35 5.01 10.18
C TRP A 349 -0.05 6.39 10.68
N CYS A 350 0.63 6.84 11.73
CA CYS A 350 0.56 8.23 12.17
C CYS A 350 0.94 9.18 11.04
N LEU A 351 0.27 10.32 10.99
CA LEU A 351 0.62 11.45 10.14
C LEU A 351 0.92 12.69 11.01
N PRO A 352 2.06 13.36 10.79
CA PRO A 352 3.22 12.91 10.01
C PRO A 352 3.86 11.64 10.60
N GLY A 353 4.67 10.93 9.80
CA GLY A 353 5.25 9.68 10.24
C GLY A 353 5.95 8.89 9.14
N PRO A 354 6.24 7.59 9.37
CA PRO A 354 7.04 6.78 8.44
C PRO A 354 6.43 6.64 7.05
N ILE A 355 5.11 6.79 6.95
CA ILE A 355 4.36 6.74 5.70
C ILE A 355 4.72 7.88 4.72
N ASP A 356 5.27 9.01 5.21
CA ASP A 356 5.73 10.10 4.34
C ASP A 356 6.83 9.64 3.37
N THR A 357 7.66 8.66 3.78
CA THR A 357 8.69 8.06 2.93
C THR A 357 8.11 7.34 1.71
N TRP A 358 6.86 6.88 1.73
CA TRP A 358 6.24 6.25 0.57
C TRP A 358 6.10 7.27 -0.58
N ASN A 359 5.83 8.52 -0.23
CA ASN A 359 5.72 9.62 -1.19
C ASN A 359 7.10 10.19 -1.59
N GLU A 360 8.11 10.11 -0.71
CA GLU A 360 9.51 10.35 -1.10
C GLU A 360 9.97 9.37 -2.18
N LEU A 361 9.70 8.08 -1.99
CA LEU A 361 10.01 7.03 -2.97
C LEU A 361 9.23 7.24 -4.27
N LEU A 362 7.93 7.54 -4.19
CA LEU A 362 7.11 7.83 -5.36
C LEU A 362 7.66 9.03 -6.16
N LEU A 363 8.04 10.13 -5.49
CA LEU A 363 8.67 11.29 -6.12
C LEU A 363 9.94 10.89 -6.91
N GLN A 364 10.81 10.06 -6.32
CA GLN A 364 12.00 9.59 -7.03
C GLN A 364 11.69 8.70 -8.23
N MET A 365 10.63 7.89 -8.15
CA MET A 365 10.20 7.08 -9.29
C MET A 365 9.65 7.93 -10.43
N LEU A 366 8.89 8.99 -10.13
CA LEU A 366 8.35 9.92 -11.12
C LEU A 366 9.47 10.71 -11.83
N LYS A 367 10.53 11.10 -11.11
CA LYS A 367 11.69 11.78 -11.72
C LYS A 367 12.39 10.95 -12.80
N ARG A 368 12.40 9.62 -12.65
CA ARG A 368 13.03 8.70 -13.60
C ARG A 368 12.28 8.61 -14.94
N GLU A 369 11.14 9.30 -15.11
CA GLU A 369 10.38 9.37 -16.37
C GLU A 369 10.96 10.34 -17.40
N ARG A 370 11.86 11.25 -16.99
CA ARG A 370 12.40 12.29 -17.87
C ARG A 370 13.73 11.92 -18.55
N HIS A 371 14.14 10.64 -18.51
CA HIS A 371 15.39 10.16 -19.11
C HIS A 371 15.17 9.05 -20.12
#